data_AF-A0A3C0EQ76-F1
#
_entry.id   AF-A0A3C0EQ76-F1
#
_cell.length_a   1.000
_cell.length_b   1.000
_cell.length_c   1.000
_cell.angle_alpha   90.00
_cell.angle_beta   90.00
_cell.angle_gamma   90.00
#
_symmetry.space_group_name_H-M   'P 1'
#
loop_
_entity.id
_entity.type
_entity.pdbx_description
1 polymer ?
#
loop_
_entity_poly.entity_id
_entity_poly.type
_entity_poly.pdbx_seq_one_letter_code
_entity_poly.pdbx_strand_id
1 'polypeptide(L)'
;MNNINKPEKATQNRVIQLFCDELGYDYLGDWTDRPNNTNIDEPLLTAYLLEAGFDQTQISKTIHVLRTEADNHSRGLYGNNLVVYNLLRYGVTVKTDAEKNAETVQVINWNEPEKNHFAIAQEVTLKGTNERRPDIVLYVNGIAITVLELKNSRHDVSEGIHQLCSNQKPMFNEWFFSTIQLCLAGNDSAGLQYATTGTPAKYYLTWKEDVQDNSGYKLDKYLKKMCRKERLIELMHDFVLFDSGVKKLPRVHQYFGIKAAQQHVNEHKSGIIWHTQGSGKSIVMVLLAKWILENKPKARVVIITDRSELDGQIKGVFMDAGEKEIYQTSSGRDLITQLSQPTPRLLCSLVHKFGNKKVDNFDQFIKDIEANPSQTVGDVFVFVDECHRTQSGKLHRVMKAMMPQATFIGFTGTPLLKKDKRTSLETFGQYIHTYKYSEAVEDEVVLDLVYEARDIDQKLGSEEKIDAWFDAKTKGLNDWQKDELKKKWGTMQNVLSSRSRMQKVVDDILFDFNVKPRLSSGR
;
A
#
# COMPACT_ATOMS: atom_id res chain seq x y z
N MET A 1 42.76 -15.61 2.24
CA MET A 1 41.34 -15.22 2.15
C MET A 1 40.97 -13.94 2.94
N ASN A 2 41.92 -13.16 3.49
CA ASN A 2 41.62 -12.11 4.51
C ASN A 2 41.56 -10.63 4.02
N ASN A 3 41.55 -10.33 2.72
CA ASN A 3 41.49 -8.93 2.23
C ASN A 3 40.12 -8.48 1.72
N ILE A 4 39.15 -9.39 1.53
CA ILE A 4 37.81 -9.06 1.03
C ILE A 4 36.91 -8.51 2.16
N ASN A 5 37.03 -9.04 3.39
CA ASN A 5 36.14 -8.70 4.53
C ASN A 5 36.51 -7.42 5.30
N LYS A 6 37.69 -6.81 5.06
CA LYS A 6 38.12 -5.64 5.84
C LYS A 6 37.19 -4.42 5.71
N PRO A 7 36.69 -4.06 4.51
CA PRO A 7 35.79 -2.93 4.37
C PRO A 7 34.39 -3.21 4.95
N GLU A 8 33.90 -4.44 4.81
CA GLU A 8 32.58 -4.85 5.33
C GLU A 8 32.54 -4.79 6.87
N LYS A 9 33.57 -5.33 7.53
CA LYS A 9 33.71 -5.23 8.99
C LYS A 9 33.82 -3.78 9.48
N ALA A 10 34.47 -2.91 8.71
CA ALA A 10 34.54 -1.48 9.04
C ALA A 10 33.15 -0.81 8.94
N THR A 11 32.37 -1.13 7.89
CA THR A 11 30.98 -0.69 7.74
C THR A 11 30.11 -1.21 8.89
N GLN A 12 30.20 -2.50 9.22
CA GLN A 12 29.45 -3.11 10.33
C GLN A 12 29.76 -2.46 11.68
N ASN A 13 31.03 -2.30 12.03
CA ASN A 13 31.43 -1.63 13.27
C ASN A 13 30.89 -0.19 13.36
N ARG A 14 30.94 0.56 12.25
CA ARG A 14 30.39 1.92 12.17
C ARG A 14 28.87 1.93 12.32
N VAL A 15 28.17 0.99 11.70
CA VAL A 15 26.71 0.84 11.86
C VAL A 15 26.37 0.49 13.31
N ILE A 16 27.13 -0.37 13.98
CA ILE A 16 26.91 -0.67 15.40
C ILE A 16 27.07 0.59 16.26
N GLN A 17 28.13 1.37 16.03
CA GLN A 17 28.34 2.65 16.71
C GLN A 17 27.18 3.62 16.45
N LEU A 18 26.69 3.72 15.20
CA LEU A 18 25.53 4.53 14.84
C LEU A 18 24.29 4.16 15.68
N PHE A 19 24.01 2.86 15.84
CA PHE A 19 22.88 2.38 16.64
C PHE A 19 23.04 2.68 18.13
N CYS A 20 24.25 2.52 18.68
CA CYS A 20 24.51 2.75 20.10
C CYS A 20 24.54 4.24 20.43
N ASP A 21 25.34 5.01 19.70
CA ASP A 21 25.71 6.38 20.04
C ASP A 21 24.65 7.40 19.58
N GLU A 22 24.00 7.18 18.43
CA GLU A 22 23.01 8.12 17.87
C GLU A 22 21.55 7.67 18.04
N LEU A 23 21.28 6.35 18.07
CA LEU A 23 19.92 5.82 18.19
C LEU A 23 19.59 5.27 19.60
N GLY A 24 20.59 5.15 20.49
CA GLY A 24 20.39 4.72 21.87
C GLY A 24 19.91 3.28 22.00
N TYR A 25 20.41 2.37 21.16
CA TYR A 25 20.20 0.93 21.25
C TYR A 25 21.29 0.29 22.12
N ASP A 26 20.92 -0.71 22.91
CA ASP A 26 21.89 -1.50 23.67
C ASP A 26 22.65 -2.47 22.76
N TYR A 27 23.96 -2.60 22.98
CA TYR A 27 24.77 -3.58 22.27
C TYR A 27 24.85 -4.89 23.03
N LEU A 28 24.29 -5.96 22.46
CA LEU A 28 24.25 -7.31 23.05
C LEU A 28 25.53 -8.14 22.79
N GLY A 29 26.48 -7.59 22.04
CA GLY A 29 27.74 -8.25 21.72
C GLY A 29 27.72 -9.06 20.41
N ASP A 30 28.78 -9.83 20.24
CA ASP A 30 28.99 -10.77 19.15
C ASP A 30 28.39 -12.14 19.48
N TRP A 31 27.44 -12.58 18.66
CA TRP A 31 26.71 -13.83 18.87
C TRP A 31 27.17 -14.97 17.94
N THR A 32 28.40 -14.87 17.42
CA THR A 32 29.00 -15.90 16.56
C THR A 32 28.99 -17.27 17.23
N ASP A 33 29.49 -17.31 18.47
CA ASP A 33 29.68 -18.55 19.25
C ASP A 33 28.60 -18.73 20.35
N ARG A 34 27.62 -17.83 20.40
CA ARG A 34 26.55 -17.90 21.40
C ARG A 34 25.70 -19.16 21.16
N PRO A 35 25.51 -20.03 22.17
CA PRO A 35 24.67 -21.20 22.01
C PRO A 35 23.20 -20.78 21.89
N ASN A 36 22.47 -21.43 20.99
CA ASN A 36 21.01 -21.34 20.86
C ASN A 36 20.47 -19.91 20.61
N ASN A 37 21.10 -19.16 19.70
CA ASN A 37 20.51 -17.92 19.19
C ASN A 37 19.09 -18.19 18.69
N THR A 38 18.15 -17.32 19.07
CA THR A 38 16.71 -17.48 18.85
C THR A 38 16.09 -16.14 18.48
N ASN A 39 14.93 -16.20 17.83
CA ASN A 39 14.14 -15.03 17.48
C ASN A 39 13.34 -14.47 18.67
N ILE A 40 13.24 -15.22 19.77
CA ILE A 40 12.68 -14.77 21.06
C ILE A 40 13.70 -15.06 22.16
N ASP A 41 14.42 -14.04 22.59
CA ASP A 41 15.37 -14.10 23.70
C ASP A 41 14.61 -14.00 25.03
N GLU A 42 14.37 -15.15 25.68
CA GLU A 42 13.56 -15.23 26.89
C GLU A 42 14.10 -14.40 28.06
N PRO A 43 15.42 -14.35 28.34
CA PRO A 43 15.95 -13.48 29.39
C PRO A 43 15.61 -12.01 29.17
N LEU A 44 15.82 -11.48 27.96
CA LEU A 44 15.51 -10.08 27.64
C LEU A 44 14.00 -9.80 27.69
N LEU A 45 13.17 -10.69 27.12
CA LEU A 45 11.71 -10.53 27.16
C LEU A 45 11.16 -10.63 28.59
N THR A 46 11.70 -11.52 29.40
CA THR A 46 11.34 -11.65 30.83
C THR A 46 11.70 -10.38 31.59
N ALA A 47 12.90 -9.83 31.39
CA ALA A 47 13.33 -8.61 32.05
C ALA A 47 12.39 -7.43 31.74
N TYR A 48 12.07 -7.23 30.46
CA TYR A 48 11.12 -6.20 30.04
C TYR A 48 9.72 -6.41 30.65
N LEU A 49 9.18 -7.63 30.59
CA LEU A 49 7.82 -7.89 31.11
C LEU A 49 7.72 -7.75 32.63
N LEU A 50 8.78 -8.07 33.37
CA LEU A 50 8.86 -7.80 34.82
C LEU A 50 8.85 -6.30 35.10
N GLU A 51 9.62 -5.51 34.35
CA GLU A 51 9.63 -4.05 34.47
C GLU A 51 8.27 -3.44 34.09
N ALA A 52 7.58 -4.03 33.11
CA ALA A 52 6.21 -3.68 32.73
C ALA A 52 5.14 -4.08 33.77
N GLY A 53 5.52 -4.78 34.84
CA GLY A 53 4.65 -5.12 35.97
C GLY A 53 3.90 -6.45 35.86
N PHE A 54 4.26 -7.32 34.92
CA PHE A 54 3.68 -8.66 34.81
C PHE A 54 4.36 -9.65 35.75
N ASP A 55 3.57 -10.59 36.28
CA ASP A 55 4.08 -11.64 37.16
C ASP A 55 4.73 -12.82 36.40
N GLN A 56 5.52 -13.63 37.11
CA GLN A 56 6.25 -14.77 36.53
C GLN A 56 5.36 -15.81 35.83
N THR A 57 4.12 -15.99 36.29
CA THR A 57 3.19 -16.95 35.70
C THR A 57 2.65 -16.42 34.37
N GLN A 58 2.28 -15.13 34.33
CA GLN A 58 1.87 -14.45 33.10
C GLN A 58 3.01 -14.49 32.08
N ILE A 59 4.24 -14.14 32.50
CA ILE A 59 5.43 -14.12 31.63
C ILE A 59 5.70 -15.50 31.03
N SER A 60 5.76 -16.54 31.87
CA SER A 60 6.04 -17.91 31.40
C SER A 60 5.00 -18.39 30.38
N LYS A 61 3.71 -18.11 30.62
CA LYS A 61 2.62 -18.46 29.68
C LYS A 61 2.71 -17.64 28.39
N THR A 62 3.02 -16.36 28.48
CA THR A 62 3.19 -15.48 27.31
C THR A 62 4.33 -15.95 26.41
N ILE A 63 5.49 -16.25 26.99
CA ILE A 63 6.66 -16.76 26.26
C ILE A 63 6.34 -18.10 25.62
N HIS A 64 5.66 -19.00 26.35
CA HIS A 64 5.24 -20.28 25.81
C HIS A 64 4.35 -20.11 24.57
N VAL A 65 3.29 -19.29 24.65
CA VAL A 65 2.40 -19.03 23.51
C VAL A 65 3.16 -18.42 22.34
N LEU A 66 4.00 -17.40 22.57
CA LEU A 66 4.80 -16.79 21.50
C LEU A 66 5.68 -17.82 20.79
N ARG A 67 6.39 -18.67 21.54
CA ARG A 67 7.26 -19.70 20.97
C ARG A 67 6.47 -20.75 20.19
N THR A 68 5.36 -21.23 20.76
CA THR A 68 4.49 -22.21 20.09
C THR A 68 3.94 -21.68 18.78
N GLU A 69 3.51 -20.42 18.74
CA GLU A 69 2.95 -19.84 17.52
C GLU A 69 4.03 -19.45 16.48
N ALA A 70 5.21 -19.03 16.94
CA ALA A 70 6.36 -18.72 16.08
C ALA A 70 6.94 -19.95 15.38
N ASP A 71 6.98 -21.10 16.07
CA ASP A 71 7.57 -22.36 15.56
C ASP A 71 6.50 -23.42 15.21
N ASN A 72 5.29 -22.98 14.84
CA ASN A 72 4.21 -23.92 14.51
C ASN A 72 4.44 -24.57 13.14
N HIS A 73 4.79 -25.86 13.13
CA HIS A 73 5.07 -26.62 11.91
C HIS A 73 3.84 -26.90 11.00
N SER A 74 2.62 -26.64 11.48
CA SER A 74 1.40 -26.82 10.66
C SER A 74 1.15 -25.66 9.68
N ARG A 75 1.92 -24.57 9.79
CA ARG A 75 1.82 -23.37 8.95
C ARG A 75 3.18 -23.05 8.33
N GLY A 76 3.17 -22.45 7.13
CA GLY A 76 4.38 -21.87 6.55
C GLY A 76 4.74 -20.52 7.15
N LEU A 77 5.89 -19.96 6.75
CA LEU A 77 6.40 -18.67 7.25
C LEU A 77 5.37 -17.54 7.31
N TYR A 78 4.58 -17.35 6.24
CA TYR A 78 3.53 -16.33 6.21
C TYR A 78 2.53 -16.49 7.35
N GLY A 79 2.07 -17.72 7.60
CA GLY A 79 1.07 -18.01 8.63
C GLY A 79 1.62 -17.80 10.04
N ASN A 80 2.83 -18.27 10.32
CA ASN A 80 3.47 -18.02 11.62
C ASN A 80 3.74 -16.53 11.83
N ASN A 81 4.22 -15.82 10.81
CA ASN A 81 4.49 -14.39 10.92
C ASN A 81 3.21 -13.56 11.12
N LEU A 82 2.09 -13.93 10.48
CA LEU A 82 0.79 -13.30 10.72
C LEU A 82 0.32 -13.50 12.16
N VAL A 83 0.36 -14.73 12.67
CA VAL A 83 -0.10 -15.01 14.04
C VAL A 83 0.80 -14.33 15.07
N VAL A 84 2.12 -14.40 14.91
CA VAL A 84 3.07 -13.69 15.77
C VAL A 84 2.83 -12.19 15.70
N TYR A 85 2.67 -11.61 14.51
CA TYR A 85 2.35 -10.18 14.37
C TYR A 85 1.09 -9.80 15.16
N ASN A 86 0.03 -10.60 15.10
CA ASN A 86 -1.18 -10.36 15.88
C ASN A 86 -0.94 -10.42 17.40
N LEU A 87 -0.10 -11.36 17.87
CA LEU A 87 0.31 -11.42 19.27
C LEU A 87 1.14 -10.21 19.69
N LEU A 88 2.01 -9.69 18.81
CA LEU A 88 2.75 -8.46 19.06
C LEU A 88 1.78 -7.26 19.14
N ARG A 89 0.88 -7.14 18.17
CA ARG A 89 0.01 -5.97 17.96
C ARG A 89 -1.13 -5.85 18.96
N TYR A 90 -1.71 -6.97 19.37
CA TYR A 90 -2.89 -7.00 20.26
C TYR A 90 -2.59 -7.57 21.64
N GLY A 91 -1.40 -8.14 21.84
CA GLY A 91 -0.98 -8.78 23.08
C GLY A 91 -1.36 -10.26 23.15
N VAL A 92 -0.83 -10.92 24.17
CA VAL A 92 -1.04 -12.35 24.42
C VAL A 92 -2.03 -12.52 25.55
N THR A 93 -3.19 -13.10 25.25
CA THR A 93 -4.21 -13.38 26.27
C THR A 93 -3.87 -14.65 27.02
N VAL A 94 -3.57 -14.52 28.32
CA VAL A 94 -3.19 -15.62 29.21
C VAL A 94 -4.19 -15.74 30.35
N LYS A 95 -4.48 -16.99 30.76
CA LYS A 95 -5.30 -17.27 31.93
C LYS A 95 -4.39 -17.88 33.01
N THR A 96 -4.18 -17.17 34.12
CA THR A 96 -3.24 -17.59 35.16
C THR A 96 -3.79 -18.72 36.04
N ASP A 97 -5.10 -18.70 36.31
CA ASP A 97 -5.85 -19.69 37.11
C ASP A 97 -7.25 -19.94 36.51
N ALA A 98 -7.86 -21.10 36.75
CA ALA A 98 -9.20 -21.45 36.28
C ALA A 98 -10.28 -20.46 36.76
N GLU A 99 -10.11 -19.92 37.97
CA GLU A 99 -11.04 -18.97 38.59
C GLU A 99 -10.76 -17.50 38.24
N LYS A 100 -9.58 -17.18 37.69
CA LYS A 100 -9.23 -15.82 37.28
C LYS A 100 -9.68 -15.53 35.85
N ASN A 101 -10.02 -14.28 35.57
CA ASN A 101 -10.27 -13.82 34.21
C ASN A 101 -8.99 -13.92 33.36
N ALA A 102 -9.16 -14.07 32.05
CA ALA A 102 -8.03 -13.97 31.14
C ALA A 102 -7.54 -12.52 31.07
N GLU A 103 -6.23 -12.35 31.09
CA GLU A 103 -5.54 -11.06 31.07
C GLU A 103 -4.68 -10.96 29.81
N THR A 104 -4.57 -9.77 29.22
CA THR A 104 -3.79 -9.55 28.00
C THR A 104 -2.44 -8.93 28.35
N VAL A 105 -1.37 -9.66 28.04
CA VAL A 105 0.02 -9.20 28.22
C VAL A 105 0.49 -8.51 26.94
N GLN A 106 0.83 -7.22 27.03
CA GLN A 106 1.39 -6.47 25.92
C GLN A 106 2.90 -6.67 25.85
N VAL A 107 3.38 -7.27 24.77
CA VAL A 107 4.80 -7.62 24.59
C VAL A 107 5.61 -6.50 23.91
N ILE A 108 4.92 -5.52 23.33
CA ILE A 108 5.50 -4.28 22.81
C ILE A 108 4.69 -3.11 23.40
N ASN A 109 5.38 -2.08 23.90
CA ASN A 109 4.77 -0.83 24.30
C ASN A 109 4.60 0.08 23.07
N TRP A 110 3.42 0.03 22.46
CA TRP A 110 3.09 0.82 21.28
C TRP A 110 2.90 2.32 21.57
N ASN A 111 2.49 2.66 22.80
CA ASN A 111 2.10 4.03 23.18
C ASN A 111 3.31 4.89 23.58
N GLU A 112 4.30 4.27 24.23
CA GLU A 112 5.52 4.94 24.69
C GLU A 112 6.72 4.19 24.11
N PRO A 113 7.11 4.46 22.84
CA PRO A 113 8.17 3.74 22.16
C PRO A 113 9.46 3.60 22.99
N GLU A 114 9.91 4.67 23.63
CA GLU A 114 11.14 4.70 24.45
C GLU A 114 11.12 3.78 25.69
N LYS A 115 9.95 3.31 26.13
CA LYS A 115 9.85 2.33 27.23
C LYS A 115 10.10 0.88 26.78
N ASN A 116 10.26 0.64 25.48
CA ASN A 116 10.73 -0.65 24.99
C ASN A 116 12.25 -0.73 25.13
N HIS A 117 12.74 -1.94 25.39
CA HIS A 117 14.15 -2.25 25.31
C HIS A 117 14.56 -2.48 23.85
N PHE A 118 15.34 -1.55 23.29
CA PHE A 118 15.88 -1.68 21.94
C PHE A 118 17.34 -2.11 21.99
N ALA A 119 17.67 -3.15 21.26
CA ALA A 119 19.02 -3.70 21.28
C ALA A 119 19.46 -4.25 19.93
N ILE A 120 20.76 -4.33 19.70
CA ILE A 120 21.37 -4.96 18.52
C ILE A 120 22.37 -6.04 18.93
N ALA A 121 22.39 -7.14 18.18
CA ALA A 121 23.42 -8.15 18.23
C ALA A 121 24.11 -8.26 16.86
N GLN A 122 25.42 -8.49 16.85
CA GLN A 122 26.16 -8.75 15.61
C GLN A 122 26.42 -10.25 15.42
N GLU A 123 26.64 -10.66 14.18
CA GLU A 123 27.12 -12.00 13.82
C GLU A 123 26.26 -13.14 14.42
N VAL A 124 24.93 -13.02 14.30
CA VAL A 124 24.00 -13.91 14.98
C VAL A 124 23.97 -15.28 14.28
N THR A 125 24.76 -16.25 14.74
CA THR A 125 24.79 -17.58 14.09
C THR A 125 23.49 -18.35 14.34
N LEU A 126 22.75 -18.66 13.27
CA LEU A 126 21.50 -19.41 13.29
C LEU A 126 21.74 -20.85 12.81
N LYS A 127 21.44 -21.80 13.70
CA LYS A 127 21.66 -23.24 13.50
C LYS A 127 20.36 -23.97 13.13
N GLY A 128 19.83 -23.68 11.95
CA GLY A 128 18.82 -24.51 11.30
C GLY A 128 19.44 -25.75 10.63
N THR A 129 18.77 -26.30 9.61
CA THR A 129 19.33 -27.42 8.83
C THR A 129 20.66 -27.05 8.18
N ASN A 130 20.79 -25.79 7.73
CA ASN A 130 22.03 -25.22 7.24
C ASN A 130 22.31 -23.91 7.98
N GLU A 131 23.53 -23.77 8.48
CA GLU A 131 23.95 -22.59 9.23
C GLU A 131 23.93 -21.33 8.36
N ARG A 132 23.41 -20.24 8.91
CA ARG A 132 23.53 -18.89 8.35
C ARG A 132 23.81 -17.91 9.48
N ARG A 133 24.42 -16.79 9.13
CA ARG A 133 24.79 -15.76 10.08
C ARG A 133 24.40 -14.39 9.54
N PRO A 134 23.27 -13.85 9.99
CA PRO A 134 22.99 -12.43 9.84
C PRO A 134 24.07 -11.53 10.47
N ASP A 135 24.42 -10.46 9.76
CA ASP A 135 25.44 -9.51 10.21
C ASP A 135 24.99 -8.72 11.44
N ILE A 136 23.75 -8.22 11.42
CA ILE A 136 23.14 -7.48 12.54
C ILE A 136 21.67 -7.88 12.68
N VAL A 137 21.22 -8.12 13.91
CA VAL A 137 19.81 -8.33 14.25
C VAL A 137 19.38 -7.31 15.29
N LEU A 138 18.24 -6.65 15.05
CA LEU A 138 17.62 -5.72 16.01
C LEU A 138 16.56 -6.48 16.81
N TYR A 139 16.63 -6.31 18.12
CA TYR A 139 15.69 -6.84 19.10
C TYR A 139 14.88 -5.69 19.71
N VAL A 140 13.59 -5.93 19.91
CA VAL A 140 12.69 -5.09 20.71
C VAL A 140 12.11 -5.97 21.81
N ASN A 141 12.40 -5.64 23.07
CA ASN A 141 11.99 -6.40 24.25
C ASN A 141 12.42 -7.89 24.17
N GLY A 142 13.59 -8.18 23.62
CA GLY A 142 14.06 -9.55 23.40
C GLY A 142 13.46 -10.28 22.20
N ILE A 143 12.57 -9.66 21.43
CA ILE A 143 12.00 -10.25 20.20
C ILE A 143 12.79 -9.73 18.99
N ALA A 144 13.30 -10.61 18.15
CA ALA A 144 13.97 -10.24 16.91
C ALA A 144 12.94 -9.64 15.94
N ILE A 145 13.14 -8.39 15.55
CA ILE A 145 12.21 -7.63 14.70
C ILE A 145 12.82 -7.29 13.34
N THR A 146 14.15 -7.16 13.25
CA THR A 146 14.81 -6.80 11.99
C THR A 146 16.08 -7.59 11.78
N VAL A 147 16.28 -8.06 10.55
CA VAL A 147 17.55 -8.61 10.08
C VAL A 147 18.19 -7.62 9.10
N LEU A 148 19.44 -7.25 9.35
CA LEU A 148 20.24 -6.36 8.52
C LEU A 148 21.46 -7.12 7.96
N GLU A 149 21.54 -7.18 6.63
CA GLU A 149 22.70 -7.69 5.89
C GLU A 149 23.47 -6.52 5.28
N LEU A 150 24.77 -6.47 5.52
CA LEU A 150 25.67 -5.44 5.02
C LEU A 150 26.53 -6.00 3.90
N LYS A 151 26.91 -5.12 2.98
CA LYS A 151 27.89 -5.43 1.95
C LYS A 151 28.92 -4.32 1.86
N ASN A 152 30.14 -4.69 1.48
CA ASN A 152 31.14 -3.72 1.05
C ASN A 152 30.61 -2.85 -0.11
N SER A 153 30.98 -1.56 -0.16
CA SER A 153 30.57 -0.61 -1.21
C SER A 153 30.91 -1.04 -2.65
N ARG A 154 31.82 -2.02 -2.82
CA ARG A 154 32.19 -2.61 -4.12
C ARG A 154 31.23 -3.70 -4.61
N HIS A 155 30.43 -4.27 -3.71
CA HIS A 155 29.45 -5.32 -4.01
C HIS A 155 28.06 -4.72 -4.15
N ASP A 156 27.25 -5.35 -4.98
CA ASP A 156 25.85 -4.95 -5.15
C ASP A 156 25.03 -5.37 -3.90
N VAL A 157 24.14 -4.49 -3.46
CA VAL A 157 23.19 -4.75 -2.36
C VAL A 157 22.30 -5.96 -2.70
N SER A 158 22.10 -6.26 -3.99
CA SER A 158 21.38 -7.45 -4.47
C SER A 158 21.92 -8.77 -3.90
N GLU A 159 23.22 -8.88 -3.60
CA GLU A 159 23.80 -10.06 -2.93
C GLU A 159 23.24 -10.24 -1.51
N GLY A 160 23.17 -9.16 -0.72
CA GLY A 160 22.57 -9.17 0.63
C GLY A 160 21.08 -9.47 0.59
N ILE A 161 20.37 -8.96 -0.42
CA ILE A 161 18.95 -9.28 -0.63
C ILE A 161 18.75 -10.77 -0.93
N HIS A 162 19.55 -11.34 -1.82
CA HIS A 162 19.48 -12.77 -2.12
C HIS A 162 19.80 -13.64 -0.89
N GLN A 163 20.74 -13.20 -0.05
CA GLN A 163 21.03 -13.82 1.24
C GLN A 163 19.79 -13.80 2.14
N LEU A 164 19.15 -12.65 2.36
CA LEU A 164 17.90 -12.53 3.13
C LEU A 164 16.79 -13.42 2.59
N CYS A 165 16.58 -13.44 1.27
CA CYS A 165 15.58 -14.32 0.64
C CYS A 165 15.90 -15.79 0.84
N SER A 166 17.19 -16.18 0.78
CA SER A 166 17.60 -17.57 0.97
C SER A 166 17.48 -18.01 2.43
N ASN A 167 17.81 -17.15 3.39
CA ASN A 167 17.77 -17.43 4.83
C ASN A 167 16.36 -17.80 5.31
N GLN A 168 15.33 -17.30 4.63
CA GLN A 168 13.92 -17.55 4.91
C GLN A 168 13.40 -18.91 4.42
N LYS A 169 14.19 -19.69 3.67
CA LYS A 169 13.73 -21.01 3.19
C LYS A 169 13.76 -22.05 4.33
N PRO A 170 12.87 -23.08 4.28
CA PRO A 170 12.81 -24.13 5.31
C PRO A 170 14.15 -24.84 5.55
N MET A 171 14.96 -25.01 4.51
CA MET A 171 16.29 -25.65 4.61
C MET A 171 17.36 -24.79 5.29
N PHE A 172 17.07 -23.52 5.57
CA PHE A 172 17.95 -22.61 6.30
C PHE A 172 17.30 -22.26 7.64
N ASN A 173 16.79 -21.04 7.80
CA ASN A 173 16.35 -20.52 9.10
C ASN A 173 14.97 -19.86 9.03
N GLU A 174 14.03 -20.47 8.28
CA GLU A 174 12.64 -20.01 8.15
C GLU A 174 12.00 -19.65 9.51
N TRP A 175 12.19 -20.51 10.50
CA TRP A 175 11.68 -20.36 11.87
C TRP A 175 12.06 -19.01 12.51
N PHE A 176 13.27 -18.48 12.23
CA PHE A 176 13.75 -17.23 12.79
C PHE A 176 13.01 -16.01 12.22
N PHE A 177 12.52 -16.10 10.98
CA PHE A 177 11.80 -15.02 10.30
C PHE A 177 10.31 -14.93 10.68
N SER A 178 9.83 -15.81 11.57
CA SER A 178 8.46 -15.77 12.08
C SER A 178 8.16 -14.52 12.92
N THR A 179 9.15 -13.89 13.55
CA THR A 179 8.97 -12.62 14.31
C THR A 179 9.39 -11.38 13.53
N ILE A 180 10.12 -11.55 12.42
CA ILE A 180 10.75 -10.46 11.68
C ILE A 180 9.70 -9.59 10.99
N GLN A 181 9.82 -8.28 11.20
CA GLN A 181 8.97 -7.25 10.62
C GLN A 181 9.65 -6.53 9.44
N LEU A 182 10.97 -6.34 9.50
CA LEU A 182 11.75 -5.74 8.42
C LEU A 182 12.98 -6.58 8.06
N CYS A 183 13.24 -6.70 6.77
CA CYS A 183 14.47 -7.25 6.22
C CYS A 183 15.22 -6.12 5.52
N LEU A 184 16.43 -5.83 5.95
CA LEU A 184 17.24 -4.69 5.49
C LEU A 184 18.53 -5.19 4.84
N ALA A 185 18.87 -4.63 3.69
CA ALA A 185 20.15 -4.86 3.04
C ALA A 185 20.77 -3.52 2.63
N GLY A 186 22.06 -3.33 2.83
CA GLY A 186 22.67 -2.05 2.49
C GLY A 186 24.18 -2.03 2.36
N ASN A 187 24.66 -0.98 1.70
CA ASN A 187 26.08 -0.64 1.60
C ASN A 187 26.24 0.90 1.53
N ASP A 188 27.48 1.37 1.66
CA ASP A 188 27.75 2.81 1.77
C ASP A 188 27.43 3.62 0.51
N SER A 189 27.46 3.00 -0.68
CA SER A 189 27.31 3.66 -1.98
C SER A 189 25.86 3.72 -2.46
N ALA A 190 25.13 2.59 -2.39
CA ALA A 190 23.74 2.45 -2.80
C ALA A 190 22.75 2.81 -1.69
N GLY A 191 23.18 2.80 -0.42
CA GLY A 191 22.34 3.12 0.73
C GLY A 191 21.62 1.88 1.28
N LEU A 192 20.33 2.03 1.57
CA LEU A 192 19.52 1.02 2.26
C LEU A 192 18.35 0.58 1.39
N GLN A 193 18.22 -0.74 1.22
CA GLN A 193 17.05 -1.39 0.66
C GLN A 193 16.33 -2.17 1.75
N TYR A 194 15.01 -2.19 1.70
CA TYR A 194 14.16 -2.81 2.71
C TYR A 194 13.02 -3.61 2.09
N ALA A 195 12.60 -4.62 2.83
CA ALA A 195 11.39 -5.37 2.58
C ALA A 195 10.87 -5.97 3.89
N THR A 196 9.92 -6.89 3.78
CA THR A 196 9.44 -7.72 4.88
C THR A 196 9.56 -9.19 4.50
N THR A 197 9.42 -10.07 5.49
CA THR A 197 9.33 -11.52 5.33
C THR A 197 8.45 -11.94 4.14
N GLY A 198 8.94 -12.86 3.32
CA GLY A 198 8.27 -13.40 2.13
C GLY A 198 8.40 -12.55 0.87
N THR A 199 9.04 -11.37 0.92
CA THR A 199 9.17 -10.49 -0.25
C THR A 199 10.24 -11.01 -1.23
N PRO A 200 9.88 -11.23 -2.52
CA PRO A 200 10.86 -11.53 -3.57
C PRO A 200 11.86 -10.40 -3.78
N ALA A 201 13.11 -10.73 -4.15
CA ALA A 201 14.20 -9.76 -4.32
C ALA A 201 13.84 -8.54 -5.18
N LYS A 202 13.15 -8.74 -6.32
CA LYS A 202 12.71 -7.67 -7.24
C LYS A 202 11.72 -6.65 -6.64
N TYR A 203 11.17 -6.92 -5.47
CA TYR A 203 10.22 -6.04 -4.78
C TYR A 203 10.80 -5.40 -3.52
N TYR A 204 12.12 -5.56 -3.27
CA TYR A 204 12.81 -4.75 -2.27
C TYR A 204 12.76 -3.28 -2.69
N LEU A 205 12.53 -2.42 -1.70
CA LEU A 205 12.29 -1.01 -1.88
C LEU A 205 13.53 -0.22 -1.45
N THR A 206 13.78 0.92 -2.07
CA THR A 206 14.82 1.85 -1.62
C THR A 206 14.19 2.90 -0.71
N TRP A 207 14.79 3.18 0.46
CA TRP A 207 14.33 4.30 1.29
C TRP A 207 14.87 5.62 0.73
N LYS A 208 14.01 6.59 0.45
CA LYS A 208 14.35 7.88 -0.17
C LYS A 208 13.78 9.03 0.68
N GLU A 209 14.57 9.54 1.61
CA GLU A 209 14.19 10.65 2.50
C GLU A 209 15.32 11.68 2.54
N ASP A 210 15.01 12.97 2.48
CA ASP A 210 16.00 14.06 2.44
C ASP A 210 17.09 13.81 1.38
N VAL A 211 16.68 13.51 0.15
CA VAL A 211 17.59 13.10 -0.95
C VAL A 211 18.63 14.18 -1.28
N GLN A 212 18.29 15.45 -1.03
CA GLN A 212 19.20 16.58 -1.24
C GLN A 212 20.32 16.66 -0.18
N ASP A 213 20.13 16.02 0.98
CA ASP A 213 21.18 15.90 1.99
C ASP A 213 22.15 14.77 1.61
N ASN A 214 23.36 15.17 1.21
CA ASN A 214 24.46 14.28 0.87
C ASN A 214 25.55 14.24 1.96
N SER A 215 25.22 14.64 3.19
CA SER A 215 26.13 14.50 4.32
C SER A 215 26.25 13.05 4.77
N GLY A 216 27.47 12.61 5.08
CA GLY A 216 27.75 11.25 5.54
C GLY A 216 27.44 10.15 4.51
N TYR A 217 27.33 8.91 5.00
CA TYR A 217 26.98 7.75 4.17
C TYR A 217 25.46 7.64 4.00
N LYS A 218 25.00 7.31 2.79
CA LYS A 218 23.56 7.11 2.51
C LYS A 218 22.94 6.01 3.38
N LEU A 219 23.71 4.96 3.65
CA LEU A 219 23.32 3.86 4.55
C LEU A 219 22.94 4.41 5.93
N ASP A 220 23.82 5.20 6.53
CA ASP A 220 23.65 5.74 7.89
C ASP A 220 22.47 6.67 7.97
N LYS A 221 22.33 7.54 6.97
CA LYS A 221 21.19 8.45 6.87
C LYS A 221 19.89 7.66 6.94
N TYR A 222 19.74 6.62 6.11
CA TYR A 222 18.48 5.88 6.04
C TYR A 222 18.26 4.93 7.22
N LEU A 223 19.31 4.32 7.78
CA LEU A 223 19.22 3.60 9.05
C LEU A 223 18.75 4.53 10.17
N LYS A 224 19.31 5.74 10.29
CA LYS A 224 18.86 6.73 11.28
C LYS A 224 17.41 7.18 11.10
N LYS A 225 16.92 7.22 9.85
CA LYS A 225 15.53 7.55 9.57
C LYS A 225 14.59 6.41 9.94
N MET A 226 14.84 5.21 9.42
CA MET A 226 13.92 4.06 9.58
C MET A 226 13.99 3.42 10.96
N CYS A 227 15.20 3.30 11.53
CA CYS A 227 15.46 2.60 12.79
C CYS A 227 15.50 3.55 13.99
N ARG A 228 15.04 4.80 13.86
CA ARG A 228 14.71 5.60 15.04
C ARG A 228 13.58 4.90 15.78
N LYS A 229 13.67 4.82 17.10
CA LYS A 229 12.76 4.03 17.95
C LYS A 229 11.29 4.29 17.65
N GLU A 230 10.87 5.56 17.59
CA GLU A 230 9.47 5.90 17.27
C GLU A 230 9.09 5.54 15.84
N ARG A 231 9.99 5.73 14.86
CA ARG A 231 9.73 5.37 13.47
C ARG A 231 9.62 3.86 13.29
N LEU A 232 10.48 3.08 13.94
CA LEU A 232 10.47 1.63 13.85
C LEU A 232 9.15 1.07 14.44
N ILE A 233 8.78 1.54 15.63
CA ILE A 233 7.51 1.17 16.28
C ILE A 233 6.31 1.58 15.43
N GLU A 234 6.32 2.80 14.86
CA GLU A 234 5.26 3.27 13.98
C GLU A 234 5.15 2.43 12.70
N LEU A 235 6.27 2.12 12.03
CA LEU A 235 6.28 1.27 10.83
C LEU A 235 5.71 -0.12 11.11
N MET A 236 6.03 -0.70 12.27
CA MET A 236 5.50 -1.99 12.71
C MET A 236 4.01 -1.92 13.03
N HIS A 237 3.55 -0.87 13.72
CA HIS A 237 2.18 -0.76 14.22
C HIS A 237 1.16 -0.32 13.17
N ASP A 238 1.50 0.74 12.42
CA ASP A 238 0.56 1.45 11.55
C ASP A 238 0.62 0.96 10.10
N PHE A 239 1.74 0.39 9.66
CA PHE A 239 2.01 0.20 8.24
C PHE A 239 2.26 -1.26 7.81
N VAL A 240 2.39 -2.20 8.74
CA VAL A 240 2.43 -3.63 8.39
C VAL A 240 1.05 -4.07 7.91
N LEU A 241 1.02 -4.71 6.75
CA LEU A 241 -0.21 -5.16 6.10
C LEU A 241 -0.08 -6.63 5.68
N PHE A 242 -1.11 -7.43 5.96
CA PHE A 242 -1.24 -8.78 5.42
C PHE A 242 -2.38 -8.79 4.39
N ASP A 243 -2.05 -9.15 3.15
CA ASP A 243 -2.99 -9.17 2.03
C ASP A 243 -2.82 -10.46 1.23
N SER A 244 -3.81 -11.34 1.35
CA SER A 244 -3.97 -12.52 0.48
C SER A 244 -2.70 -13.38 0.36
N GLY A 245 -2.02 -13.66 1.47
CA GLY A 245 -0.79 -14.45 1.50
C GLY A 245 0.50 -13.65 1.33
N VAL A 246 0.42 -12.32 1.24
CA VAL A 246 1.58 -11.43 1.10
C VAL A 246 1.61 -10.42 2.25
N LYS A 247 2.72 -10.40 2.99
CA LYS A 247 3.01 -9.31 3.94
C LYS A 247 3.63 -8.13 3.19
N LYS A 248 3.19 -6.92 3.49
CA LYS A 248 3.61 -5.68 2.82
C LYS A 248 4.03 -4.63 3.82
N LEU A 249 4.99 -3.80 3.40
CA LEU A 249 5.41 -2.57 4.06
C LEU A 249 5.09 -1.39 3.14
N PRO A 250 4.97 -0.17 3.68
CA PRO A 250 4.66 0.99 2.87
C PRO A 250 5.89 1.36 2.03
N ARG A 251 5.65 1.81 0.80
CA ARG A 251 6.63 2.58 0.05
C ARG A 251 6.78 3.95 0.69
N VAL A 252 7.91 4.61 0.43
CA VAL A 252 8.26 5.93 0.97
C VAL A 252 7.17 6.98 0.72
N HIS A 253 6.68 7.10 -0.52
CA HIS A 253 5.61 8.04 -0.87
C HIS A 253 4.27 7.71 -0.22
N GLN A 254 4.03 6.44 0.11
CA GLN A 254 2.84 6.00 0.84
C GLN A 254 2.96 6.40 2.30
N TYR A 255 4.12 6.16 2.93
CA TYR A 255 4.41 6.60 4.29
C TYR A 255 4.19 8.10 4.46
N PHE A 256 4.88 8.93 3.66
CA PHE A 256 4.74 10.39 3.75
C PHE A 256 3.37 10.90 3.32
N GLY A 257 2.73 10.26 2.34
CA GLY A 257 1.35 10.55 1.98
C GLY A 257 0.38 10.33 3.13
N ILE A 258 0.54 9.25 3.89
CA ILE A 258 -0.27 8.96 5.09
C ILE A 258 0.05 9.97 6.20
N LYS A 259 1.31 10.27 6.48
CA LYS A 259 1.67 11.28 7.50
C LYS A 259 1.06 12.65 7.22
N ALA A 260 1.12 13.12 5.98
CA ALA A 260 0.48 14.37 5.57
C ALA A 260 -1.06 14.29 5.68
N ALA A 261 -1.66 13.15 5.32
CA ALA A 261 -3.09 12.95 5.44
C ALA A 261 -3.58 12.87 6.90
N GLN A 262 -2.81 12.27 7.80
CA GLN A 262 -3.09 12.26 9.24
C GLN A 262 -3.17 13.68 9.81
N GLN A 263 -2.29 14.59 9.38
CA GLN A 263 -2.36 16.00 9.76
C GLN A 263 -3.68 16.63 9.28
N HIS A 264 -4.03 16.45 8.01
CA HIS A 264 -5.30 16.93 7.46
C HIS A 264 -6.52 16.39 8.19
N VAL A 265 -6.52 15.10 8.53
CA VAL A 265 -7.57 14.46 9.32
C VAL A 265 -7.71 15.08 10.70
N ASN A 266 -6.59 15.35 11.39
CA ASN A 266 -6.62 15.96 12.72
C ASN A 266 -7.09 17.42 12.69
N GLU A 267 -6.80 18.13 11.61
CA GLU A 267 -7.23 19.52 11.40
C GLU A 267 -8.62 19.62 10.74
N HIS A 268 -9.30 18.50 10.48
CA HIS A 268 -10.56 18.42 9.71
C HIS A 268 -10.49 19.16 8.36
N LYS A 269 -9.33 19.10 7.70
CA LYS A 269 -9.08 19.74 6.41
C LYS A 269 -9.22 18.75 5.26
N SER A 270 -10.16 19.02 4.37
CA SER A 270 -10.26 18.30 3.11
C SER A 270 -9.01 18.49 2.24
N GLY A 271 -8.67 17.52 1.41
CA GLY A 271 -7.57 17.66 0.45
C GLY A 271 -7.49 16.51 -0.56
N ILE A 272 -6.47 16.56 -1.42
CA ILE A 272 -6.26 15.58 -2.50
C ILE A 272 -4.92 14.87 -2.34
N ILE A 273 -4.92 13.54 -2.35
CA ILE A 273 -3.73 12.71 -2.52
C ILE A 273 -3.62 12.33 -4.00
N TRP A 274 -2.63 12.90 -4.68
CA TRP A 274 -2.35 12.59 -6.09
C TRP A 274 -1.19 11.63 -6.19
N HIS A 275 -1.49 10.36 -6.40
CA HIS A 275 -0.51 9.29 -6.50
C HIS A 275 -0.77 8.56 -7.83
N THR A 276 0.23 8.47 -8.70
CA THR A 276 0.06 7.91 -10.05
C THR A 276 -0.62 6.53 -10.08
N GLN A 277 -1.25 6.16 -11.19
CA GLN A 277 -1.87 4.84 -11.33
C GLN A 277 -0.82 3.72 -11.18
N GLY A 278 -1.16 2.66 -10.43
CA GLY A 278 -0.23 1.56 -10.14
C GLY A 278 0.71 1.78 -8.94
N SER A 279 0.76 2.99 -8.37
CA SER A 279 1.67 3.28 -7.24
C SER A 279 1.21 2.72 -5.88
N GLY A 280 0.03 2.10 -5.81
CA GLY A 280 -0.54 1.54 -4.59
C GLY A 280 -1.44 2.51 -3.80
N LYS A 281 -2.23 3.36 -4.48
CA LYS A 281 -3.22 4.26 -3.86
C LYS A 281 -4.19 3.56 -2.92
N SER A 282 -4.73 2.41 -3.31
CA SER A 282 -5.69 1.68 -2.48
C SER A 282 -5.10 1.28 -1.13
N ILE A 283 -3.80 0.97 -1.07
CA ILE A 283 -3.09 0.68 0.19
C ILE A 283 -3.07 1.93 1.08
N VAL A 284 -2.77 3.11 0.52
CA VAL A 284 -2.79 4.39 1.26
C VAL A 284 -4.17 4.65 1.86
N MET A 285 -5.22 4.44 1.07
CA MET A 285 -6.60 4.61 1.49
C MET A 285 -6.96 3.68 2.65
N VAL A 286 -6.58 2.40 2.56
CA VAL A 286 -6.85 1.40 3.58
C VAL A 286 -6.10 1.70 4.88
N LEU A 287 -4.78 1.96 4.80
CA LEU A 287 -3.96 2.25 5.98
C LEU A 287 -4.43 3.54 6.68
N LEU A 288 -4.79 4.56 5.92
CA LEU A 288 -5.33 5.80 6.49
C LEU A 288 -6.67 5.56 7.18
N ALA A 289 -7.58 4.81 6.56
CA ALA A 289 -8.86 4.45 7.17
C ALA A 289 -8.68 3.64 8.46
N LYS A 290 -7.80 2.62 8.46
CA LYS A 290 -7.43 1.83 9.64
C LYS A 290 -6.94 2.75 10.76
N TRP A 291 -5.98 3.62 10.44
CA TRP A 291 -5.45 4.58 11.40
C TRP A 291 -6.53 5.50 11.98
N ILE A 292 -7.44 6.03 11.16
CA ILE A 292 -8.57 6.86 11.62
C ILE A 292 -9.45 6.09 12.61
N LEU A 293 -9.81 4.85 12.26
CA LEU A 293 -10.71 4.03 13.07
C LEU A 293 -10.09 3.61 14.40
N GLU A 294 -8.77 3.37 14.44
CA GLU A 294 -8.02 3.03 15.65
C GLU A 294 -7.81 4.25 16.56
N ASN A 295 -7.55 5.43 15.99
CA ASN A 295 -7.17 6.63 16.76
C ASN A 295 -8.33 7.58 17.10
N LYS A 296 -9.47 7.44 16.41
CA LYS A 296 -10.64 8.31 16.61
C LYS A 296 -11.91 7.47 16.88
N PRO A 297 -12.28 7.25 18.15
CA PRO A 297 -13.41 6.39 18.53
C PRO A 297 -14.77 6.81 17.92
N LYS A 298 -14.99 8.12 17.72
CA LYS A 298 -16.21 8.67 17.10
C LYS A 298 -16.15 8.76 15.58
N ALA A 299 -15.00 8.44 14.98
CA ALA A 299 -14.83 8.57 13.54
C ALA A 299 -15.56 7.47 12.77
N ARG A 300 -15.97 7.86 11.56
CA ARG A 300 -16.58 7.00 10.57
C ARG A 300 -15.94 7.25 9.23
N VAL A 301 -15.63 6.19 8.50
CA VAL A 301 -14.98 6.27 7.20
C VAL A 301 -15.94 5.75 6.12
N VAL A 302 -16.19 6.59 5.12
CA VAL A 302 -16.98 6.25 3.94
C VAL A 302 -16.05 6.20 2.74
N ILE A 303 -15.88 5.04 2.13
CA ILE A 303 -15.09 4.85 0.93
C ILE A 303 -16.02 4.85 -0.29
N ILE A 304 -15.74 5.71 -1.25
CA ILE A 304 -16.54 5.90 -2.45
C ILE A 304 -15.66 5.65 -3.67
N THR A 305 -16.05 4.66 -4.48
CA THR A 305 -15.25 4.19 -5.62
C THR A 305 -16.12 3.92 -6.85
N ASP A 306 -15.52 3.93 -8.04
CA ASP A 306 -16.17 3.50 -9.28
C ASP A 306 -16.05 1.99 -9.53
N ARG A 307 -15.20 1.27 -8.79
CA ARG A 307 -14.93 -0.16 -8.97
C ARG A 307 -15.58 -1.00 -7.87
N SER A 308 -16.14 -2.14 -8.26
CA SER A 308 -16.50 -3.22 -7.34
C SER A 308 -15.27 -3.94 -6.74
N GLU A 309 -14.08 -3.70 -7.29
CA GLU A 309 -12.84 -4.40 -6.94
C GLU A 309 -12.25 -4.03 -5.59
N LEU A 310 -12.70 -2.93 -4.96
CA LEU A 310 -12.34 -2.65 -3.56
C LEU A 310 -12.76 -3.80 -2.63
N ASP A 311 -13.70 -4.65 -3.02
CA ASP A 311 -14.27 -5.67 -2.15
C ASP A 311 -13.33 -6.84 -1.80
N GLY A 312 -12.30 -7.10 -2.61
CA GLY A 312 -11.37 -8.23 -2.39
C GLY A 312 -10.11 -7.85 -1.59
N GLN A 313 -9.47 -6.73 -1.93
CA GLN A 313 -8.16 -6.32 -1.40
C GLN A 313 -8.21 -5.70 0.01
N ILE A 314 -9.42 -5.43 0.52
CA ILE A 314 -9.65 -4.48 1.62
C ILE A 314 -10.31 -5.16 2.82
N LYS A 315 -11.18 -6.17 2.60
CA LYS A 315 -11.90 -6.84 3.69
C LYS A 315 -10.97 -7.45 4.74
N GLY A 316 -9.89 -8.10 4.31
CA GLY A 316 -8.94 -8.75 5.24
C GLY A 316 -8.24 -7.76 6.17
N VAL A 317 -7.99 -6.53 5.72
CA VAL A 317 -7.21 -5.53 6.46
C VAL A 317 -8.01 -4.89 7.59
N PHE A 318 -9.31 -4.70 7.39
CA PHE A 318 -10.18 -4.05 8.39
C PHE A 318 -10.67 -4.99 9.49
N MET A 319 -10.66 -6.31 9.23
CA MET A 319 -10.93 -7.31 10.27
C MET A 319 -9.96 -7.15 11.44
N ASP A 320 -8.69 -6.87 11.16
CA ASP A 320 -7.64 -6.69 12.17
C ASP A 320 -7.88 -5.42 13.01
N ALA A 321 -8.46 -4.36 12.44
CA ALA A 321 -8.79 -3.11 13.13
C ALA A 321 -10.04 -3.21 14.05
N GLY A 322 -10.58 -4.41 14.26
CA GLY A 322 -11.80 -4.66 15.04
C GLY A 322 -13.11 -4.43 14.26
N GLU A 323 -13.03 -4.04 12.99
CA GLU A 323 -14.19 -3.85 12.12
C GLU A 323 -14.46 -5.17 11.38
N LYS A 324 -15.38 -5.96 11.95
CA LYS A 324 -15.65 -7.35 11.49
C LYS A 324 -16.04 -7.41 10.01
N GLU A 325 -16.73 -6.40 9.49
CA GLU A 325 -17.10 -6.29 8.08
C GLU A 325 -17.22 -4.84 7.61
N ILE A 326 -16.95 -4.63 6.32
CA ILE A 326 -17.20 -3.36 5.62
C ILE A 326 -18.67 -3.36 5.19
N TYR A 327 -19.45 -2.38 5.63
CA TYR A 327 -20.84 -2.29 5.18
C TYR A 327 -20.93 -1.76 3.75
N GLN A 328 -21.39 -2.60 2.83
CA GLN A 328 -21.64 -2.22 1.44
C GLN A 328 -23.05 -1.66 1.28
N THR A 329 -23.13 -0.36 1.04
CA THR A 329 -24.41 0.33 0.86
C THR A 329 -25.10 -0.09 -0.44
N SER A 330 -26.41 -0.28 -0.41
CA SER A 330 -27.23 -0.67 -1.57
C SER A 330 -27.57 0.52 -2.48
N SER A 331 -27.69 1.72 -1.91
CA SER A 331 -28.07 2.97 -2.60
C SER A 331 -27.55 4.20 -1.87
N GLY A 332 -27.63 5.38 -2.49
CA GLY A 332 -27.34 6.64 -1.79
C GLY A 332 -28.25 6.90 -0.59
N ARG A 333 -29.52 6.48 -0.62
CA ARG A 333 -30.44 6.60 0.52
C ARG A 333 -30.02 5.70 1.68
N ASP A 334 -29.65 4.47 1.38
CA ASP A 334 -29.14 3.53 2.37
C ASP A 334 -27.87 4.05 3.04
N LEU A 335 -26.93 4.65 2.29
CA LEU A 335 -25.76 5.32 2.89
C LEU A 335 -26.19 6.36 3.93
N ILE A 336 -27.14 7.23 3.59
CA ILE A 336 -27.61 8.26 4.53
C ILE A 336 -28.28 7.66 5.76
N THR A 337 -29.10 6.63 5.59
CA THR A 337 -29.71 5.90 6.72
C THR A 337 -28.64 5.35 7.64
N GLN A 338 -27.61 4.68 7.10
CA GLN A 338 -26.50 4.21 7.93
C GLN A 338 -25.74 5.36 8.57
N LEU A 339 -25.56 6.49 7.87
CA LEU A 339 -24.86 7.66 8.41
C LEU A 339 -25.61 8.36 9.56
N SER A 340 -26.92 8.14 9.67
CA SER A 340 -27.72 8.59 10.83
C SER A 340 -27.53 7.74 12.10
N GLN A 341 -26.84 6.61 12.00
CA GLN A 341 -26.57 5.69 13.11
C GLN A 341 -25.09 5.71 13.49
N PRO A 342 -24.71 5.45 14.75
CA PRO A 342 -23.29 5.41 15.16
C PRO A 342 -22.49 4.25 14.53
N THR A 343 -23.18 3.19 14.11
CA THR A 343 -22.62 2.01 13.45
C THR A 343 -23.39 1.75 12.15
N PRO A 344 -22.75 1.19 11.10
CA PRO A 344 -21.34 0.78 11.02
C PRO A 344 -20.38 1.98 10.94
N ARG A 345 -19.13 1.80 11.40
CA ARG A 345 -18.09 2.85 11.34
C ARG A 345 -17.36 2.88 10.00
N LEU A 346 -17.32 1.77 9.29
CA LEU A 346 -16.70 1.65 7.97
C LEU A 346 -17.73 1.28 6.90
N LEU A 347 -17.88 2.15 5.90
CA LEU A 347 -18.87 2.02 4.84
C LEU A 347 -18.19 2.07 3.48
N CYS A 348 -18.69 1.29 2.52
CA CYS A 348 -18.31 1.35 1.12
C CYS A 348 -19.53 1.64 0.24
N SER A 349 -19.36 2.52 -0.74
CA SER A 349 -20.38 2.83 -1.73
C SER A 349 -19.79 2.99 -3.12
N LEU A 350 -20.60 2.66 -4.13
CA LEU A 350 -20.23 2.85 -5.51
C LEU A 350 -20.71 4.22 -5.99
N VAL A 351 -19.86 4.97 -6.70
CA VAL A 351 -20.15 6.30 -7.25
C VAL A 351 -21.49 6.33 -8.00
N HIS A 352 -21.82 5.30 -8.77
CA HIS A 352 -23.06 5.24 -9.56
C HIS A 352 -24.34 5.02 -8.72
N LYS A 353 -24.25 4.62 -7.44
CA LYS A 353 -25.40 4.45 -6.53
C LYS A 353 -26.06 5.76 -6.11
N PHE A 354 -25.40 6.88 -6.39
CA PHE A 354 -25.89 8.24 -6.14
C PHE A 354 -26.43 8.92 -7.41
N GLY A 355 -26.11 8.37 -8.59
CA GLY A 355 -26.53 8.90 -9.89
C GLY A 355 -27.83 8.27 -10.34
N ASN A 356 -28.98 8.80 -9.90
CA ASN A 356 -30.25 8.42 -10.52
C ASN A 356 -30.26 8.94 -11.96
N LYS A 357 -30.40 8.07 -12.97
CA LYS A 357 -30.48 8.43 -14.41
C LYS A 357 -31.74 9.25 -14.80
N LYS A 358 -32.53 9.72 -13.83
CA LYS A 358 -33.85 10.37 -14.01
C LYS A 358 -34.00 11.69 -13.25
N VAL A 359 -32.92 12.43 -12.99
CA VAL A 359 -33.03 13.78 -12.42
C VAL A 359 -32.70 14.78 -13.51
N ASP A 360 -33.73 15.28 -14.17
CA ASP A 360 -33.61 16.28 -15.25
C ASP A 360 -33.05 17.63 -14.74
N ASN A 361 -33.00 17.84 -13.42
CA ASN A 361 -32.45 19.06 -12.82
C ASN A 361 -31.61 18.80 -11.54
N PHE A 362 -30.34 18.48 -11.74
CA PHE A 362 -29.38 18.12 -10.69
C PHE A 362 -29.19 19.24 -9.64
N ASP A 363 -29.28 20.50 -10.05
CA ASP A 363 -29.08 21.66 -9.16
C ASP A 363 -30.27 21.87 -8.22
N GLN A 364 -31.50 21.55 -8.65
CA GLN A 364 -32.67 21.60 -7.79
C GLN A 364 -32.60 20.51 -6.71
N PHE A 365 -32.15 19.31 -7.07
CA PHE A 365 -31.94 18.21 -6.13
C PHE A 365 -30.91 18.56 -5.04
N ILE A 366 -29.83 19.26 -5.40
CA ILE A 366 -28.84 19.74 -4.42
C ILE A 366 -29.47 20.76 -3.47
N LYS A 367 -30.23 21.73 -3.99
CA LYS A 367 -30.92 22.74 -3.16
C LYS A 367 -31.91 22.12 -2.17
N ASP A 368 -32.64 21.09 -2.60
CA ASP A 368 -33.61 20.40 -1.75
C ASP A 368 -32.91 19.65 -0.60
N ILE A 369 -31.72 19.08 -0.85
CA ILE A 369 -30.86 18.45 0.17
C ILE A 369 -30.25 19.50 1.10
N GLU A 370 -29.74 20.61 0.56
CA GLU A 370 -29.18 21.71 1.37
C GLU A 370 -30.23 22.33 2.29
N ALA A 371 -31.50 22.32 1.88
CA ALA A 371 -32.62 22.79 2.71
C ALA A 371 -32.98 21.85 3.86
N ASN A 372 -32.65 20.56 3.75
CA ASN A 372 -32.87 19.55 4.79
C ASN A 372 -31.64 18.62 4.90
N PRO A 373 -30.52 19.13 5.46
CA PRO A 373 -29.30 18.35 5.55
C PRO A 373 -29.49 17.16 6.49
N SER A 374 -29.04 15.98 6.04
CA SER A 374 -29.09 14.76 6.83
C SER A 374 -28.29 14.91 8.12
N GLN A 375 -28.87 14.52 9.26
CA GLN A 375 -28.11 14.39 10.50
C GLN A 375 -27.17 13.19 10.38
N THR A 376 -25.87 13.46 10.42
CA THR A 376 -24.83 12.43 10.50
C THR A 376 -24.37 12.29 11.95
N VAL A 377 -24.07 11.06 12.36
CA VAL A 377 -23.55 10.76 13.71
C VAL A 377 -22.06 10.47 13.61
N GLY A 378 -21.26 11.16 14.43
CA GLY A 378 -19.81 10.99 14.53
C GLY A 378 -19.00 11.86 13.57
N ASP A 379 -17.67 11.69 13.59
CA ASP A 379 -16.75 12.44 12.73
C ASP A 379 -16.62 11.71 11.39
N VAL A 380 -17.29 12.21 10.35
CA VAL A 380 -17.36 11.53 9.06
C VAL A 380 -16.18 11.93 8.16
N PHE A 381 -15.40 10.94 7.74
CA PHE A 381 -14.32 11.05 6.76
C PHE A 381 -14.75 10.34 5.48
N VAL A 382 -14.77 11.06 4.36
CA VAL A 382 -15.18 10.53 3.06
C VAL A 382 -13.98 10.42 2.14
N PHE A 383 -13.66 9.20 1.71
CA PHE A 383 -12.60 8.92 0.76
C PHE A 383 -13.22 8.74 -0.62
N VAL A 384 -12.78 9.55 -1.59
CA VAL A 384 -13.32 9.50 -2.95
C VAL A 384 -12.21 9.07 -3.91
N ASP A 385 -12.32 7.86 -4.45
CA ASP A 385 -11.40 7.37 -5.48
C ASP A 385 -11.70 8.00 -6.84
N GLU A 386 -10.65 8.24 -7.63
CA GLU A 386 -10.73 8.92 -8.94
C GLU A 386 -11.59 10.20 -8.91
N CYS A 387 -11.36 11.03 -7.88
CA CYS A 387 -12.14 12.22 -7.54
C CYS A 387 -12.18 13.33 -8.61
N HIS A 388 -11.40 13.20 -9.69
CA HIS A 388 -11.28 14.18 -10.78
C HIS A 388 -12.12 13.87 -12.01
N ARG A 389 -12.85 12.75 -12.06
CA ARG A 389 -13.73 12.48 -13.19
C ARG A 389 -14.94 13.42 -13.17
N THR A 390 -15.43 13.80 -14.35
CA THR A 390 -16.54 14.77 -14.52
C THR A 390 -17.81 14.34 -13.79
N GLN A 391 -18.03 13.02 -13.66
CA GLN A 391 -19.12 12.46 -12.86
C GLN A 391 -18.89 12.61 -11.35
N SER A 392 -17.64 12.44 -10.90
CA SER A 392 -17.24 12.57 -9.49
C SER A 392 -17.40 13.99 -8.95
N GLY A 393 -17.17 15.03 -9.78
CA GLY A 393 -17.31 16.43 -9.33
C GLY A 393 -18.76 16.84 -8.99
N LYS A 394 -19.73 16.44 -9.83
CA LYS A 394 -21.16 16.68 -9.54
C LYS A 394 -21.62 15.85 -8.34
N LEU A 395 -21.17 14.60 -8.26
CA LEU A 395 -21.46 13.74 -7.13
C LEU A 395 -20.91 14.33 -5.82
N HIS A 396 -19.70 14.88 -5.83
CA HIS A 396 -19.13 15.50 -4.65
C HIS A 396 -19.97 16.65 -4.11
N ARG A 397 -20.50 17.50 -4.99
CA ARG A 397 -21.39 18.58 -4.57
C ARG A 397 -22.62 18.05 -3.83
N VAL A 398 -23.22 16.98 -4.35
CA VAL A 398 -24.33 16.29 -3.67
C VAL A 398 -23.87 15.75 -2.31
N MET A 399 -22.72 15.08 -2.24
CA MET A 399 -22.22 14.50 -1.00
C MET A 399 -21.89 15.56 0.05
N LYS A 400 -21.33 16.70 -0.35
CA LYS A 400 -21.03 17.82 0.54
C LYS A 400 -22.31 18.48 1.06
N ALA A 401 -23.34 18.61 0.21
CA ALA A 401 -24.66 19.04 0.64
C ALA A 401 -25.30 18.06 1.64
N MET A 402 -25.15 16.75 1.40
CA MET A 402 -25.67 15.70 2.29
C MET A 402 -24.90 15.57 3.61
N MET A 403 -23.61 15.88 3.60
CA MET A 403 -22.68 15.66 4.72
C MET A 403 -21.80 16.91 4.94
N PRO A 404 -22.37 18.04 5.38
CA PRO A 404 -21.66 19.33 5.40
C PRO A 404 -20.49 19.38 6.38
N GLN A 405 -20.52 18.54 7.43
CA GLN A 405 -19.46 18.44 8.45
C GLN A 405 -18.40 17.38 8.12
N ALA A 406 -18.53 16.68 6.99
CA ALA A 406 -17.58 15.62 6.64
C ALA A 406 -16.26 16.18 6.10
N THR A 407 -15.15 15.52 6.45
CA THR A 407 -13.83 15.80 5.88
C THR A 407 -13.62 14.92 4.65
N PHE A 408 -13.34 15.52 3.50
CA PHE A 408 -13.20 14.81 2.23
C PHE A 408 -11.73 14.64 1.84
N ILE A 409 -11.32 13.40 1.59
CA ILE A 409 -9.99 13.08 1.05
C ILE A 409 -10.18 12.47 -0.33
N GLY A 410 -9.80 13.24 -1.35
CA GLY A 410 -9.81 12.79 -2.74
C GLY A 410 -8.55 12.01 -3.08
N PHE A 411 -8.69 10.86 -3.73
CA PHE A 411 -7.59 10.10 -4.30
C PHE A 411 -7.66 10.19 -5.83
N THR A 412 -6.51 10.31 -6.50
CA THR A 412 -6.48 10.31 -7.96
C THR A 412 -5.16 9.78 -8.53
N GLY A 413 -5.24 9.05 -9.64
CA GLY A 413 -4.09 8.67 -10.47
C GLY A 413 -3.61 9.76 -11.43
N THR A 414 -4.42 10.76 -11.75
CA THR A 414 -4.18 11.68 -12.87
C THR A 414 -4.11 13.14 -12.39
N PRO A 415 -3.28 13.97 -13.03
CA PRO A 415 -3.23 15.40 -12.73
C PRO A 415 -4.58 16.07 -13.01
N LEU A 416 -4.86 17.14 -12.27
CA LEU A 416 -5.94 18.05 -12.61
C LEU A 416 -5.67 18.75 -13.95
N LEU A 417 -6.46 18.43 -14.98
CA LEU A 417 -6.45 19.16 -16.25
C LEU A 417 -6.84 20.62 -16.00
N LYS A 418 -6.28 21.57 -16.77
CA LYS A 418 -6.52 23.03 -16.59
C LYS A 418 -8.01 23.40 -16.52
N LYS A 419 -8.88 22.67 -17.24
CA LYS A 419 -10.34 22.89 -17.24
C LYS A 419 -11.02 22.42 -15.94
N ASP A 420 -10.51 21.35 -15.33
CA ASP A 420 -11.10 20.70 -14.14
C ASP A 420 -10.39 21.08 -12.82
N LYS A 421 -9.27 21.81 -12.93
CA LYS A 421 -8.44 22.22 -11.79
C LYS A 421 -9.19 23.15 -10.83
N ARG A 422 -9.96 24.09 -11.37
CA ARG A 422 -10.67 25.08 -10.57
C ARG A 422 -11.79 24.43 -9.76
N THR A 423 -12.64 23.63 -10.40
CA THR A 423 -13.72 22.89 -9.75
C THR A 423 -13.19 21.92 -8.70
N SER A 424 -12.14 21.14 -8.99
CA SER A 424 -11.66 20.11 -8.04
C SER A 424 -10.95 20.70 -6.82
N LEU A 425 -10.15 21.76 -6.96
CA LEU A 425 -9.53 22.46 -5.82
C LEU A 425 -10.58 23.18 -4.96
N GLU A 426 -11.59 23.80 -5.58
CA GLU A 426 -12.74 24.38 -4.87
C GLU A 426 -13.54 23.31 -4.10
N THR A 427 -13.50 22.07 -4.57
CA THR A 427 -14.34 20.95 -4.11
C THR A 427 -13.67 20.14 -3.00
N PHE A 428 -12.41 19.75 -3.19
CA PHE A 428 -11.65 18.90 -2.25
C PHE A 428 -10.57 19.66 -1.48
N GLY A 429 -10.17 20.86 -1.88
CA GLY A 429 -9.06 21.59 -1.27
C GLY A 429 -7.72 21.35 -1.98
N GLN A 430 -6.63 21.69 -1.29
CA GLN A 430 -5.27 21.62 -1.84
C GLN A 430 -4.75 20.17 -1.90
N TYR A 431 -3.64 19.97 -2.60
CA TYR A 431 -2.94 18.68 -2.56
C TYR A 431 -2.34 18.45 -1.18
N ILE A 432 -2.68 17.31 -0.57
CA ILE A 432 -2.09 16.80 0.68
C ILE A 432 -0.69 16.25 0.39
N HIS A 433 -0.57 15.44 -0.66
CA HIS A 433 0.68 14.83 -1.09
C HIS A 433 0.61 14.47 -2.57
N THR A 434 1.73 14.57 -3.27
CA THR A 434 1.85 14.19 -4.68
C THR A 434 2.94 13.15 -4.90
N TYR A 435 2.69 12.18 -5.75
CA TYR A 435 3.66 11.21 -6.25
C TYR A 435 3.39 10.97 -7.73
N LYS A 436 4.17 11.63 -8.57
CA LYS A 436 3.89 11.75 -10.00
C LYS A 436 4.36 10.53 -10.78
N TYR A 437 3.91 10.45 -12.02
CA TYR A 437 4.30 9.39 -12.94
C TYR A 437 5.82 9.30 -13.14
N SER A 438 6.49 10.43 -13.36
CA SER A 438 7.94 10.47 -13.54
C SER A 438 8.71 9.93 -12.34
N GLU A 439 8.29 10.30 -11.13
CA GLU A 439 8.89 9.82 -9.88
C GLU A 439 8.68 8.31 -9.73
N ALA A 440 7.48 7.82 -10.05
CA ALA A 440 7.16 6.41 -9.97
C ALA A 440 7.92 5.54 -11.00
N VAL A 441 8.23 6.08 -12.17
CA VAL A 441 9.07 5.40 -13.16
C VAL A 441 10.53 5.38 -12.69
N GLU A 442 11.04 6.52 -12.18
CA GLU A 442 12.40 6.63 -11.63
C GLU A 442 12.63 5.70 -10.42
N ASP A 443 11.59 5.50 -9.60
CA ASP A 443 11.61 4.59 -8.46
C ASP A 443 11.34 3.12 -8.84
N GLU A 444 11.16 2.81 -10.13
CA GLU A 444 10.78 1.48 -10.65
C GLU A 444 9.48 0.91 -10.04
N VAL A 445 8.62 1.81 -9.53
CA VAL A 445 7.33 1.49 -8.94
C VAL A 445 6.27 1.20 -10.02
N VAL A 446 6.37 1.89 -11.16
CA VAL A 446 5.54 1.66 -12.34
C VAL A 446 6.41 1.53 -13.59
N LEU A 447 5.90 0.79 -14.58
CA LEU A 447 6.58 0.67 -15.87
C LEU A 447 6.35 1.92 -16.72
N ASP A 448 7.37 2.28 -17.49
CA ASP A 448 7.27 3.36 -18.47
C ASP A 448 6.34 2.98 -19.65
N LEU A 449 5.63 3.97 -20.19
CA LEU A 449 4.66 3.81 -21.27
C LEU A 449 5.31 4.23 -22.58
N VAL A 450 5.62 3.24 -23.41
CA VAL A 450 6.08 3.48 -24.77
C VAL A 450 4.88 3.70 -25.68
N TYR A 451 4.72 4.93 -26.18
CA TYR A 451 3.67 5.28 -27.14
C TYR A 451 4.21 5.21 -28.58
N GLU A 452 3.68 4.29 -29.38
CA GLU A 452 3.94 4.18 -30.81
C GLU A 452 2.67 4.59 -31.56
N ALA A 453 2.66 5.79 -32.15
CA ALA A 453 1.53 6.25 -32.96
C ALA A 453 1.46 5.42 -34.25
N ARG A 454 0.28 4.87 -34.55
CA ARG A 454 0.05 4.12 -35.79
C ARG A 454 -0.93 4.87 -36.68
N ASP A 455 -0.49 5.15 -37.89
CA ASP A 455 -1.35 5.70 -38.92
C ASP A 455 -1.80 4.56 -39.85
N ILE A 456 -3.10 4.28 -39.85
CA ILE A 456 -3.69 3.25 -40.70
C ILE A 456 -4.30 3.97 -41.88
N ASP A 457 -3.55 3.95 -42.98
CA ASP A 457 -3.84 4.70 -44.20
C ASP A 457 -5.26 4.42 -44.72
N GLN A 458 -6.10 5.46 -44.68
CA GLN A 458 -7.49 5.46 -45.13
C GLN A 458 -7.58 5.98 -46.56
N LYS A 459 -7.27 5.11 -47.52
CA LYS A 459 -7.69 5.37 -48.91
C LYS A 459 -8.90 4.52 -49.23
N LEU A 460 -10.05 5.18 -49.42
CA LEU A 460 -11.19 4.59 -50.11
C LEU A 460 -10.69 4.20 -51.50
N GLY A 461 -10.66 2.90 -51.80
CA GLY A 461 -9.99 2.39 -52.99
C GLY A 461 -10.58 2.85 -54.33
N SER A 462 -11.72 3.57 -54.33
CA SER A 462 -12.27 4.27 -55.50
C SER A 462 -13.58 5.01 -55.16
N GLU A 463 -13.49 6.26 -54.68
CA GLU A 463 -14.67 7.14 -54.50
C GLU A 463 -15.47 7.27 -55.80
N GLU A 464 -14.78 7.42 -56.93
CA GLU A 464 -15.38 7.56 -58.27
C GLU A 464 -16.25 6.36 -58.69
N LYS A 465 -15.85 5.13 -58.35
CA LYS A 465 -16.65 3.92 -58.66
C LYS A 465 -17.87 3.80 -57.76
N ILE A 466 -17.77 4.29 -56.53
CA ILE A 466 -18.84 4.26 -55.54
C ILE A 466 -19.90 5.31 -55.92
N ASP A 467 -19.48 6.50 -56.34
CA ASP A 467 -20.37 7.54 -56.85
C ASP A 467 -21.03 7.11 -58.17
N ALA A 468 -20.27 6.50 -59.09
CA ALA A 468 -20.83 5.95 -60.32
C ALA A 468 -21.86 4.84 -60.07
N TRP A 469 -21.64 3.98 -59.06
CA TRP A 469 -22.61 2.94 -58.67
C TRP A 469 -23.86 3.53 -58.02
N PHE A 470 -23.72 4.56 -57.18
CA PHE A 470 -24.84 5.28 -56.57
C PHE A 470 -25.70 5.96 -57.64
N ASP A 471 -25.08 6.65 -58.59
CA ASP A 471 -25.78 7.29 -59.71
C ASP A 471 -26.48 6.26 -60.61
N ALA A 472 -25.85 5.11 -60.86
CA ALA A 472 -26.45 4.04 -61.65
C ALA A 472 -27.69 3.42 -60.96
N LYS A 473 -27.67 3.26 -59.64
CA LYS A 473 -28.78 2.66 -58.88
C LYS A 473 -29.90 3.65 -58.52
N THR A 474 -29.64 4.95 -58.61
CA THR A 474 -30.62 6.00 -58.29
C THR A 474 -31.22 6.69 -59.52
N LYS A 475 -30.93 6.21 -60.74
CA LYS A 475 -31.37 6.79 -62.02
C LYS A 475 -32.89 7.05 -62.15
N GLY A 476 -33.74 6.29 -61.45
CA GLY A 476 -35.20 6.42 -61.49
C GLY A 476 -35.83 7.21 -60.34
N LEU A 477 -35.02 7.80 -59.45
CA LEU A 477 -35.50 8.54 -58.28
C LEU A 477 -35.50 10.05 -58.54
N ASN A 478 -36.46 10.76 -57.93
CA ASN A 478 -36.49 12.23 -57.96
C ASN A 478 -35.45 12.82 -56.97
N ASP A 479 -35.18 14.12 -57.10
CA ASP A 479 -34.08 14.77 -56.38
C ASP A 479 -34.24 14.69 -54.85
N TRP A 480 -35.46 14.76 -54.34
CA TRP A 480 -35.74 14.62 -52.90
C TRP A 480 -35.43 13.20 -52.40
N GLN A 481 -35.82 12.16 -53.15
CA GLN A 481 -35.53 10.76 -52.81
C GLN A 481 -34.03 10.46 -52.86
N LYS A 482 -33.30 11.03 -53.84
CA LYS A 482 -31.84 10.92 -53.92
C LYS A 482 -31.14 11.56 -52.73
N ASP A 483 -31.63 12.71 -52.27
CA ASP A 483 -31.05 13.44 -51.15
C ASP A 483 -31.27 12.72 -49.81
N GLU A 484 -32.44 12.10 -49.61
CA GLU A 484 -32.72 11.26 -48.43
C GLU A 484 -31.84 9.98 -48.42
N LEU A 485 -31.63 9.37 -49.59
CA LEU A 485 -30.73 8.22 -49.76
C LEU A 485 -29.26 8.60 -49.54
N LYS A 486 -28.80 9.77 -50.02
CA LYS A 486 -27.44 10.28 -49.78
C LYS A 486 -27.12 10.41 -48.28
N LYS A 487 -28.07 10.87 -47.48
CA LYS A 487 -27.91 10.97 -46.01
C LYS A 487 -27.70 9.61 -45.35
N LYS A 488 -28.38 8.55 -45.82
CA LYS A 488 -28.16 7.17 -45.36
C LYS A 488 -26.90 6.54 -45.98
N TRP A 489 -26.51 6.98 -47.16
CA TRP A 489 -25.36 6.50 -47.92
C TRP A 489 -24.01 6.90 -47.33
N GLY A 490 -23.88 8.16 -46.88
CA GLY A 490 -22.70 8.61 -46.14
C GLY A 490 -22.47 7.78 -44.87
N THR A 491 -23.55 7.40 -44.18
CA THR A 491 -23.49 6.47 -43.04
C THR A 491 -23.01 5.08 -43.46
N MET A 492 -23.45 4.57 -44.62
CA MET A 492 -23.02 3.27 -45.13
C MET A 492 -21.56 3.27 -45.63
N GLN A 493 -21.08 4.35 -46.24
CA GLN A 493 -19.67 4.57 -46.57
C GLN A 493 -18.80 4.60 -45.29
N ASN A 494 -19.28 5.26 -44.23
CA ASN A 494 -18.63 5.26 -42.92
C ASN A 494 -18.60 3.86 -42.27
N VAL A 495 -19.62 3.02 -42.50
CA VAL A 495 -19.68 1.64 -41.99
C VAL A 495 -18.80 0.68 -42.82
N LEU A 496 -18.75 0.83 -44.15
CA LEU A 496 -17.89 -0.01 -45.01
C LEU A 496 -16.40 0.33 -44.83
N SER A 497 -16.07 1.61 -44.72
CA SER A 497 -14.72 2.07 -44.37
C SER A 497 -14.31 1.63 -42.97
N SER A 498 -15.24 1.58 -42.00
CA SER A 498 -14.94 1.08 -40.67
C SER A 498 -14.63 -0.42 -40.65
N ARG A 499 -15.30 -1.25 -41.47
CA ARG A 499 -14.98 -2.69 -41.56
C ARG A 499 -13.61 -2.96 -42.20
N SER A 500 -13.29 -2.27 -43.30
CA SER A 500 -11.96 -2.39 -43.92
C SER A 500 -10.85 -1.88 -42.98
N ARG A 501 -11.10 -0.78 -42.28
CA ARG A 501 -10.19 -0.25 -41.25
C ARG A 501 -10.01 -1.23 -40.10
N MET A 502 -11.09 -1.83 -39.60
CA MET A 502 -11.01 -2.85 -38.56
C MET A 502 -10.14 -4.02 -39.00
N GLN A 503 -10.26 -4.49 -40.24
CA GLN A 503 -9.40 -5.56 -40.74
C GLN A 503 -7.93 -5.14 -40.75
N LYS A 504 -7.60 -3.95 -41.24
CA LYS A 504 -6.21 -3.44 -41.21
C LYS A 504 -5.67 -3.29 -39.78
N VAL A 505 -6.48 -2.81 -38.84
CA VAL A 505 -6.13 -2.75 -37.41
C VAL A 505 -5.84 -4.15 -36.88
N VAL A 506 -6.71 -5.13 -37.19
CA VAL A 506 -6.54 -6.52 -36.74
C VAL A 506 -5.28 -7.13 -37.34
N ASP A 507 -5.06 -6.97 -38.64
CA ASP A 507 -3.87 -7.51 -39.33
C ASP A 507 -2.58 -6.91 -38.77
N ASP A 508 -2.58 -5.62 -38.46
CA ASP A 508 -1.44 -4.92 -37.87
C ASP A 508 -1.19 -5.36 -36.41
N ILE A 509 -2.24 -5.59 -35.61
CA ILE A 509 -2.14 -6.20 -34.29
C ILE A 509 -1.57 -7.62 -34.41
N LEU A 510 -2.09 -8.44 -35.32
CA LEU A 510 -1.63 -9.82 -35.53
C LEU A 510 -0.17 -9.85 -36.00
N PHE A 511 0.24 -8.91 -36.86
CA PHE A 511 1.63 -8.75 -37.25
C PHE A 511 2.51 -8.51 -36.01
N ASP A 512 2.14 -7.56 -35.15
CA ASP A 512 2.87 -7.28 -33.91
C ASP A 512 2.95 -8.49 -32.97
N PHE A 513 1.86 -9.25 -32.80
CA PHE A 513 1.87 -10.49 -32.03
C PHE A 513 2.86 -11.53 -32.56
N ASN A 514 3.12 -11.53 -33.87
CA ASN A 514 4.05 -12.45 -34.51
C ASN A 514 5.50 -11.93 -34.52
N VAL A 515 5.74 -10.63 -34.64
CA VAL A 515 7.08 -10.09 -34.88
C VAL A 515 7.71 -9.38 -33.68
N LYS A 516 6.93 -8.77 -32.79
CA LYS A 516 7.48 -8.00 -31.66
C LYS A 516 7.95 -9.00 -30.59
N PRO A 517 9.23 -9.01 -30.18
CA PRO A 517 9.79 -10.05 -29.31
C PRO A 517 9.01 -10.30 -28.01
N ARG A 518 8.52 -9.24 -27.36
CA ARG A 518 7.72 -9.34 -26.11
C ARG A 518 6.36 -9.99 -26.31
N LEU A 519 5.77 -9.87 -27.51
CA LEU A 519 4.45 -10.45 -27.81
C LEU A 519 4.57 -11.86 -28.38
N SER A 520 5.61 -12.11 -29.19
CA SER A 520 5.80 -13.40 -29.87
C SER A 520 6.45 -14.47 -28.99
N SER A 521 7.27 -14.08 -28.00
CA SER A 521 7.99 -15.04 -27.13
C SER A 521 7.35 -15.25 -25.75
N GLY A 522 6.36 -14.42 -25.39
CA GLY A 522 5.74 -14.43 -24.05
C GLY A 522 6.69 -14.08 -22.90
N ARG A 523 7.87 -13.50 -23.20
CA ARG A 523 8.91 -13.09 -22.24
C ARG A 523 9.29 -11.63 -22.40
#